data_AF-A0ABD4KUW3-F1
#
_entry.id   AF-A0ABD4KUW3-F1
#
_cell.length_a   1.000
_cell.length_b   1.000
_cell.length_c   1.000
_cell.angle_alpha   90.00
_cell.angle_beta   90.00
_cell.angle_gamma   90.00
#
_symmetry.space_group_name_H-M   'P 1'
#
loop_
_entity.id
_entity.type
_entity.pdbx_description
1 polymer ?
#
loop_
_entity_poly.entity_id
_entity_poly.type
_entity_poly.pdbx_seq_one_letter_code
_entity_poly.pdbx_strand_id
1 'polypeptide(L)'
;GFVMFFVFSVVLSLSPEQLALAKEQNISVLSYLANIHESQIISYMGPLVAFAAITSSYFGHFLGAHEGLVGLIKSRSNSSVSKIEKMSLLFIVLTTWIVAIVNPSI
;
A
#
# COMPACT_ATOMS: atom_id res chain seq x y z
N GLY A 1 -10.49 -5.63 5.52
CA GLY A 1 -10.68 -6.97 6.13
C GLY A 1 -9.44 -7.83 5.97
N PHE A 2 -9.16 -8.30 4.75
CA PHE A 2 -8.06 -9.23 4.45
C PHE A 2 -6.68 -8.76 4.92
N VAL A 3 -6.29 -7.51 4.61
CA VAL A 3 -4.96 -6.97 4.99
C VAL A 3 -4.76 -6.96 6.50
N MET A 4 -5.74 -6.47 7.27
CA MET A 4 -5.64 -6.46 8.74
C MET A 4 -5.63 -7.88 9.32
N PHE A 5 -6.46 -8.79 8.79
CA PHE A 5 -6.44 -10.20 9.19
C PHE A 5 -5.06 -10.83 8.95
N PHE A 6 -4.46 -10.57 7.79
CA PHE A 6 -3.12 -11.04 7.45
C PHE A 6 -2.05 -10.46 8.40
N VAL A 7 -2.09 -9.15 8.67
CA VAL A 7 -1.18 -8.49 9.62
C VAL A 7 -1.29 -9.13 11.01
N PHE A 8 -2.50 -9.33 11.53
CA PHE A 8 -2.69 -9.99 12.83
C PHE A 8 -2.21 -11.44 12.82
N SER A 9 -2.48 -12.20 11.76
CA SER A 9 -1.98 -13.58 11.64
C SER A 9 -0.46 -13.62 11.70
N VAL A 10 0.23 -12.69 11.05
CA VAL A 10 1.69 -12.59 11.05
C VAL A 10 2.22 -12.20 12.43
N VAL A 11 1.62 -11.20 13.08
CA VAL A 11 2.01 -10.75 14.44
C VAL A 11 1.80 -11.86 15.48
N LEU A 12 0.76 -12.68 15.34
CA LEU A 12 0.52 -13.82 16.23
C LEU A 12 1.43 -15.03 15.94
N SER A 13 2.01 -15.10 14.74
CA SER A 13 2.89 -16.20 14.32
C SER A 13 4.37 -15.94 14.60
N LEU A 14 4.77 -14.68 14.85
CA LEU A 14 6.16 -14.29 15.07
C LEU A 14 6.37 -13.66 16.44
N SER A 15 7.52 -13.95 17.06
CA SER A 15 7.92 -13.23 18.27
C SER A 15 8.35 -11.79 17.93
N PRO A 16 8.32 -10.86 18.91
CA PRO A 16 8.82 -9.50 18.71
C PRO A 16 10.28 -9.44 18.26
N GLU A 17 11.10 -10.39 18.72
CA GLU A 17 12.51 -10.52 18.33
C GLU A 17 12.66 -10.90 16.85
N GLN A 18 11.84 -11.85 16.37
CA GLN A 18 11.84 -12.26 14.96
C GLN A 18 11.39 -11.13 14.03
N LEU A 19 10.40 -10.32 14.46
CA LEU A 19 9.99 -9.11 13.73
C LEU A 19 11.10 -8.07 13.67
N ALA A 20 11.86 -7.89 14.77
CA ALA A 20 13.00 -6.98 14.81
C ALA A 20 14.12 -7.45 13.86
N LEU A 21 14.42 -8.75 13.83
CA LEU A 21 15.40 -9.35 12.92
C LEU A 21 14.98 -9.21 11.45
N ALA A 22 13.72 -9.47 11.12
CA ALA A 22 13.21 -9.27 9.76
C ALA A 22 13.36 -7.81 9.30
N LYS A 23 13.10 -6.86 10.20
CA LYS A 23 13.30 -5.42 9.96
C LYS A 23 14.79 -5.07 9.79
N GLU A 24 15.66 -5.59 10.64
CA GLU A 24 17.11 -5.37 10.56
C GLU A 24 17.69 -5.89 9.25
N GLN A 25 17.23 -7.07 8.81
CA GLN A 25 17.61 -7.67 7.53
C GLN A 25 16.98 -6.99 6.31
N ASN A 26 16.06 -6.04 6.52
CA ASN A 26 15.31 -5.35 5.47
C ASN A 26 14.56 -6.31 4.53
N ILE A 27 14.08 -7.45 5.05
CA ILE A 27 13.32 -8.43 4.27
C ILE A 27 11.85 -8.41 4.68
N SER A 28 10.98 -8.85 3.76
CA SER A 28 9.57 -8.99 4.08
C SER A 28 9.35 -10.09 5.13
N VAL A 29 8.27 -9.96 5.89
CA VAL A 29 7.95 -10.94 6.94
C VAL A 29 7.68 -12.34 6.38
N LEU A 30 7.11 -12.43 5.17
CA LEU A 30 6.92 -13.70 4.47
C LEU A 30 8.25 -14.29 4.00
N SER A 31 9.20 -13.44 3.56
CA SER A 31 10.57 -13.88 3.23
C SER A 31 11.29 -14.42 4.47
N TYR A 32 11.12 -13.76 5.63
CA TYR A 32 11.68 -14.25 6.90
C TYR A 32 11.08 -15.62 7.30
N LEU A 33 9.75 -15.77 7.22
CA LEU A 33 9.07 -17.04 7.48
C LEU A 33 9.50 -18.14 6.50
N ALA A 34 9.69 -17.81 5.21
CA ALA A 34 10.18 -18.77 4.21
C ALA A 34 11.59 -19.27 4.54
N ASN A 35 12.45 -18.39 5.06
CA ASN A 35 13.83 -18.73 5.42
C ASN A 35 13.91 -19.67 6.63
N ILE A 36 13.13 -19.41 7.69
CA ILE A 36 13.17 -20.26 8.90
C ILE A 36 12.52 -21.63 8.71
N HIS A 37 11.55 -21.74 7.79
CA HIS A 37 10.81 -22.97 7.52
C HIS A 37 11.28 -23.69 6.24
N GLU A 38 12.32 -23.17 5.57
CA GLU A 38 12.83 -23.65 4.27
C GLU A 38 11.72 -23.92 3.24
N SER A 39 10.63 -23.13 3.29
CA SER A 39 9.41 -23.43 2.54
C SER A 39 9.36 -22.66 1.22
N GLN A 40 9.58 -23.38 0.12
CA GLN A 40 9.48 -22.84 -1.24
C GLN A 40 8.10 -22.26 -1.56
N ILE A 41 7.03 -22.83 -0.98
CA ILE A 41 5.65 -22.36 -1.18
C ILE A 41 5.48 -20.94 -0.63
N ILE A 42 5.99 -20.67 0.57
CA ILE A 42 5.89 -19.35 1.21
C ILE A 42 6.71 -18.31 0.44
N SER A 43 7.87 -18.70 -0.09
CA SER A 43 8.71 -17.83 -0.92
C SER A 43 7.97 -17.31 -2.17
N TYR A 44 7.24 -18.17 -2.88
CA TYR A 44 6.44 -17.76 -4.05
C TYR A 44 5.16 -17.02 -3.69
N MET A 45 4.50 -17.39 -2.57
CA MET A 45 3.30 -16.70 -2.10
C MET A 45 3.60 -15.29 -1.57
N GLY A 46 4.82 -15.05 -1.06
CA GLY A 46 5.30 -13.78 -0.53
C GLY A 46 4.99 -12.58 -1.43
N PRO A 47 5.59 -12.52 -2.64
CA PRO A 47 5.34 -11.45 -3.60
C PRO A 47 3.88 -11.32 -4.02
N LEU A 48 3.14 -12.43 -4.16
CA LEU A 48 1.73 -12.40 -4.56
C LEU A 48 0.86 -11.73 -3.49
N VAL A 49 1.05 -12.09 -2.23
CA VAL A 49 0.33 -11.49 -1.10
C VAL A 49 0.72 -10.01 -0.95
N ALA A 50 2.01 -9.69 -1.08
CA ALA A 50 2.48 -8.31 -1.05
C ALA A 50 1.84 -7.47 -2.15
N PHE A 51 1.81 -7.96 -3.39
CA PHE A 51 1.17 -7.29 -4.52
C PHE A 51 -0.33 -7.08 -4.27
N ALA A 52 -1.05 -8.10 -3.80
CA ALA A 52 -2.47 -7.99 -3.49
C ALA A 52 -2.72 -6.95 -2.37
N ALA A 53 -1.89 -6.94 -1.33
CA ALA A 53 -1.99 -5.99 -0.22
C ALA A 53 -1.71 -4.55 -0.67
N ILE A 54 -0.65 -4.33 -1.45
CA ILE A 54 -0.29 -3.01 -2.01
C ILE A 54 -1.42 -2.52 -2.92
N THR A 55 -1.89 -3.36 -3.83
CA THR A 55 -2.95 -3.01 -4.79
C THR A 55 -4.25 -2.65 -4.07
N SER A 56 -4.68 -3.47 -3.11
CA SER A 56 -5.88 -3.20 -2.32
C SER A 56 -5.76 -1.92 -1.48
N SER A 57 -4.59 -1.69 -0.88
CA SER A 57 -4.33 -0.46 -0.11
C SER A 57 -4.32 0.77 -1.01
N TYR A 58 -3.65 0.69 -2.17
CA TYR A 58 -3.54 1.77 -3.14
C TYR A 58 -4.92 2.22 -3.62
N PHE A 59 -5.78 1.30 -4.07
CA PHE A 59 -7.11 1.67 -4.56
C PHE A 59 -7.97 2.31 -3.48
N GLY A 60 -7.91 1.83 -2.23
CA GLY A 60 -8.65 2.43 -1.13
C GLY A 60 -8.25 3.89 -0.87
N HIS A 61 -6.94 4.16 -0.82
CA HIS A 61 -6.43 5.52 -0.63
C HIS A 61 -6.66 6.41 -1.85
N PHE A 62 -6.42 5.88 -3.06
CA PHE A 62 -6.58 6.62 -4.31
C PHE A 62 -8.04 7.01 -4.56
N LEU A 63 -8.98 6.06 -4.45
CA LEU A 63 -10.40 6.34 -4.64
C LEU A 63 -10.90 7.32 -3.58
N GLY A 64 -10.56 7.11 -2.30
CA GLY A 64 -10.95 8.02 -1.23
C GLY A 64 -10.40 9.44 -1.42
N ALA A 65 -9.13 9.57 -1.79
CA ALA A 65 -8.52 10.87 -2.08
C ALA A 65 -9.12 11.54 -3.31
N HIS A 66 -9.34 10.77 -4.39
CA HIS A 66 -9.92 11.28 -5.63
C HIS A 66 -11.36 11.74 -5.44
N GLU A 67 -12.22 10.91 -4.86
CA GLU A 67 -13.62 11.24 -4.57
C GLU A 67 -13.72 12.42 -3.60
N GLY A 68 -12.88 12.43 -2.56
CA GLY A 68 -12.80 13.54 -1.61
C GLY A 68 -12.42 14.86 -2.30
N LEU A 69 -11.39 14.85 -3.14
CA LEU A 69 -10.90 16.05 -3.83
C LEU A 69 -11.92 16.55 -4.87
N VAL A 70 -12.52 15.65 -5.66
CA VAL A 70 -13.59 15.99 -6.60
C VAL A 70 -14.80 16.58 -5.86
N GLY A 71 -15.23 15.96 -4.77
CA GLY A 71 -16.35 16.43 -3.96
C GLY A 71 -16.11 17.81 -3.36
N LEU A 72 -14.92 18.05 -2.81
CA LEU A 72 -14.53 19.35 -2.26
C LEU A 72 -14.54 20.44 -3.33
N ILE A 73 -13.93 20.21 -4.49
CA ILE A 73 -13.86 21.21 -5.56
C ILE A 73 -15.25 21.46 -6.16
N LYS A 74 -16.06 20.41 -6.33
CA LYS A 74 -17.42 20.55 -6.85
C LYS A 74 -18.31 21.35 -5.91
N SER A 75 -18.17 21.18 -4.59
CA SER A 75 -18.94 21.96 -3.60
C SER A 75 -18.65 23.48 -3.65
N ARG A 76 -17.49 23.88 -4.17
CA ARG A 76 -17.04 25.28 -4.25
C ARG A 76 -17.02 25.83 -5.69
N SER A 77 -17.39 25.04 -6.69
CA SER A 77 -17.27 25.41 -8.12
C SER A 77 -18.44 24.94 -8.96
N ASN A 78 -18.93 25.81 -9.85
CA ASN A 78 -19.91 25.45 -10.89
C ASN A 78 -19.30 24.77 -12.12
N SER A 79 -18.01 24.39 -12.07
CA SER A 79 -17.35 23.69 -13.17
C SER A 79 -17.96 22.31 -13.47
N SER A 80 -17.79 21.86 -14.72
CA SER A 80 -18.16 20.51 -15.16
C SER A 80 -17.38 19.45 -14.36
N VAL A 81 -18.10 18.40 -13.93
CA VAL A 81 -17.53 17.28 -13.15
C VAL A 81 -16.37 16.63 -13.88
N SER A 82 -16.49 16.39 -15.18
CA SER A 82 -15.43 15.78 -15.99
C SER A 82 -14.13 16.59 -16.00
N LYS A 83 -14.22 17.93 -15.93
CA LYS A 83 -13.05 18.80 -15.84
C LYS A 83 -12.38 18.71 -14.46
N ILE A 84 -13.19 18.63 -13.41
CA ILE A 84 -12.71 18.48 -12.03
C ILE A 84 -12.04 17.12 -11.85
N GLU A 85 -12.63 16.03 -12.34
CA GLU A 85 -12.05 14.68 -12.28
C GLU A 85 -10.68 14.61 -12.96
N LYS A 86 -10.57 15.08 -14.21
CA LYS A 86 -9.28 15.09 -14.93
C LYS A 86 -8.22 15.90 -14.21
N MET A 87 -8.57 17.07 -13.68
CA MET A 87 -7.66 17.91 -12.93
C MET A 87 -7.25 17.26 -11.61
N SER A 88 -8.19 16.64 -10.90
CA SER A 88 -7.96 15.94 -9.64
C SER A 88 -7.01 14.76 -9.84
N LEU A 89 -7.25 13.97 -10.89
CA LEU A 89 -6.41 12.84 -11.25
C LEU A 89 -5.00 13.29 -11.64
N LEU A 90 -4.88 14.35 -12.45
CA LEU A 90 -3.58 14.92 -12.81
C LEU A 90 -2.81 15.41 -11.57
N PHE A 91 -3.50 16.10 -10.66
CA PHE A 91 -2.91 16.58 -9.41
C PHE A 91 -2.40 15.43 -8.53
N ILE A 92 -3.22 14.39 -8.33
CA ILE A 92 -2.83 13.22 -7.53
C ILE A 92 -1.60 12.54 -8.13
N VAL A 93 -1.59 12.29 -9.44
CA VAL A 93 -0.46 11.63 -10.13
C VAL A 93 0.82 12.46 -10.05
N LEU A 94 0.76 13.76 -10.35
CA LEU A 94 1.95 14.61 -10.31
C LEU A 94 2.53 14.73 -8.90
N THR A 95 1.66 14.90 -7.89
CA THR A 95 2.12 15.04 -6.49
C THR A 95 2.71 13.74 -5.96
N THR A 96 2.09 12.58 -6.20
CA THR A 96 2.68 11.29 -5.81
C THR A 96 3.98 11.01 -6.54
N TRP A 97 4.08 11.34 -7.84
CA TRP A 97 5.31 11.14 -8.61
C TRP A 97 6.47 12.00 -8.09
N ILE A 98 6.22 13.29 -7.79
CA ILE A 98 7.24 14.18 -7.21
C ILE A 98 7.69 13.66 -5.85
N VAL A 99 6.76 13.26 -4.98
CA VAL A 99 7.08 12.73 -3.64
C VAL A 99 7.93 11.45 -3.75
N ALA A 100 7.60 10.55 -4.68
CA ALA A 100 8.35 9.32 -4.91
C ALA A 100 9.80 9.57 -5.38
N ILE A 101 10.05 10.65 -6.14
CA ILE A 101 11.40 11.04 -6.56
C ILE A 101 12.19 11.62 -5.39
N VAL A 102 11.57 12.49 -4.58
CA VAL A 102 12.25 13.18 -3.47
C VAL A 102 12.56 12.23 -2.32
N ASN A 103 11.69 11.27 -2.05
CA ASN A 103 11.87 10.28 -0.99
C ASN A 103 11.60 8.86 -1.52
N PRO A 104 12.57 8.25 -2.22
CA PRO A 104 12.41 6.92 -2.82
C PRO A 104 12.37 5.78 -1.79
N SER A 105 12.62 6.09 -0.51
CA SER A 105 12.54 5.14 0.60
C SER A 105 11.13 4.99 1.20
N ILE A 106 10.15 5.77 0.73
CA ILE A 106 8.71 5.65 1.09
C ILE A 106 8.01 4.68 0.14
#